data_AF-A0A5C8LFF0-F1
#
_entry.id   AF-A0A5C8LFF0-F1
#
_cell.length_a   1.000
_cell.length_b   1.000
_cell.length_c   1.000
_cell.angle_alpha   90.00
_cell.angle_beta   90.00
_cell.angle_gamma   90.00
#
_symmetry.space_group_name_H-M   'P 1'
#
loop_
_entity.id
_entity.type
_entity.pdbx_description
1 polymer ?
#
loop_
_entity_poly.entity_id
_entity_poly.type
_entity_poly.pdbx_seq_one_letter_code
_entity_poly.pdbx_strand_id
1 'polypeptide(L)'
;MDSFIGIRFKKKTAKRFRKFSQKHFKSHTEAMGAMLDFFFYNEISPREKLGPTARTLEGKLLKRINAVIAIIRDVEKTQTKPTAAMIELLFQEEEPKKKPLILEKRLVEKKKDTQLNDEGTEKQTPNLNPPS
;
A
#
# COMPACT_ATOMS: atom_id res chain seq x y z
N MET A 1 -41.23 -31.36 5.65
CA MET A 1 -42.02 -30.36 4.92
C MET A 1 -42.09 -29.12 5.78
N ASP A 2 -41.75 -27.97 5.24
CA ASP A 2 -41.87 -26.73 6.01
C ASP A 2 -43.35 -26.42 6.26
N SER A 3 -43.65 -25.94 7.47
CA SER A 3 -44.99 -25.50 7.82
C SER A 3 -45.31 -24.16 7.15
N PHE A 4 -46.38 -24.11 6.37
CA PHE A 4 -46.82 -22.87 5.73
C PHE A 4 -47.63 -22.00 6.69
N ILE A 5 -47.36 -20.70 6.67
CA ILE A 5 -48.15 -19.69 7.38
C ILE A 5 -48.97 -18.85 6.39
N GLY A 6 -50.18 -18.49 6.78
CA GLY A 6 -51.07 -17.65 5.98
C GLY A 6 -50.89 -16.16 6.28
N ILE A 7 -50.50 -15.37 5.27
CA ILE A 7 -50.45 -13.90 5.36
C ILE A 7 -51.58 -13.30 4.51
N ARG A 8 -52.36 -12.39 5.09
CA ARG A 8 -53.48 -11.73 4.39
C ARG A 8 -52.99 -10.50 3.63
N PHE A 9 -53.27 -10.46 2.33
CA PHE A 9 -52.98 -9.31 1.47
C PHE A 9 -54.27 -8.71 0.89
N LYS A 10 -54.26 -7.40 0.62
CA LYS A 10 -55.31 -6.79 -0.21
C LYS A 10 -55.32 -7.47 -1.58
N LYS A 11 -56.51 -7.76 -2.11
CA LYS A 11 -56.72 -8.48 -3.38
C LYS A 11 -55.90 -7.91 -4.55
N LYS A 12 -55.83 -6.57 -4.67
CA LYS A 12 -55.03 -5.88 -5.71
C LYS A 12 -53.53 -6.20 -5.59
N THR A 13 -52.98 -6.10 -4.39
CA THR A 13 -51.57 -6.39 -4.10
C THR A 13 -51.25 -7.86 -4.32
N ALA A 14 -52.10 -8.77 -3.84
CA ALA A 14 -51.94 -10.21 -4.03
C ALA A 14 -51.89 -10.59 -5.52
N LYS A 15 -52.78 -10.01 -6.35
CA LYS A 15 -52.76 -10.23 -7.80
C LYS A 15 -51.46 -9.74 -8.44
N ARG A 16 -50.95 -8.58 -8.03
CA ARG A 16 -49.68 -8.04 -8.55
C ARG A 16 -48.50 -8.93 -8.19
N PHE A 17 -48.42 -9.37 -6.93
CA PHE A 17 -47.37 -10.26 -6.45
C PHE A 17 -47.42 -11.62 -7.17
N ARG A 18 -48.61 -12.23 -7.31
CA ARG A 18 -48.78 -13.50 -8.04
C ARG A 18 -48.25 -13.41 -9.48
N LYS A 19 -48.66 -12.37 -10.23
CA LYS A 19 -48.15 -12.13 -11.60
C LYS A 19 -46.64 -11.99 -11.65
N PHE A 20 -46.05 -11.23 -10.72
CA PHE A 20 -44.59 -11.05 -10.64
C PHE A 20 -43.89 -12.39 -10.36
N SER A 21 -44.31 -13.09 -9.30
CA SER A 21 -43.70 -14.34 -8.88
C SER A 21 -43.76 -15.42 -9.97
N GLN A 22 -44.89 -15.56 -10.66
CA GLN A 22 -45.04 -16.52 -11.77
C GLN A 22 -44.16 -16.20 -12.98
N LYS A 23 -43.78 -14.92 -13.17
CA LYS A 23 -42.94 -14.50 -14.28
C LYS A 23 -41.45 -14.75 -14.02
N HIS A 24 -41.01 -14.59 -12.78
CA HIS A 24 -39.58 -14.54 -12.44
C HIS A 24 -39.09 -15.71 -11.58
N PHE A 25 -39.99 -16.45 -10.93
CA PHE A 25 -39.65 -17.48 -9.94
C PHE A 25 -40.51 -18.74 -10.11
N LYS A 26 -40.05 -19.85 -9.52
CA LYS A 26 -40.77 -21.13 -9.57
C LYS A 26 -41.85 -21.22 -8.50
N SER A 27 -41.64 -20.56 -7.36
CA SER A 27 -42.61 -20.53 -6.25
C SER A 27 -42.83 -19.14 -5.66
N HIS A 28 -43.99 -18.95 -5.00
CA HIS A 28 -44.31 -17.71 -4.29
C HIS A 28 -43.41 -17.48 -3.07
N THR A 29 -43.01 -18.55 -2.38
CA THR A 29 -42.10 -18.49 -1.23
C THR A 29 -40.71 -18.04 -1.66
N GLU A 30 -40.17 -18.61 -2.74
CA GLU A 30 -38.88 -18.22 -3.32
C GLU A 30 -38.88 -16.76 -3.76
N ALA A 31 -39.93 -16.31 -4.45
CA ALA A 31 -40.05 -14.91 -4.85
C ALA A 31 -40.06 -13.94 -3.67
N MET A 32 -40.73 -14.31 -2.57
CA MET A 32 -40.77 -13.49 -1.35
C MET A 32 -39.40 -13.47 -0.66
N GLY A 33 -38.75 -14.63 -0.52
CA GLY A 33 -37.41 -14.74 0.08
C GLY A 33 -36.39 -13.90 -0.69
N ALA A 34 -36.33 -14.07 -2.01
CA ALA A 34 -35.43 -13.31 -2.86
C ALA A 34 -35.67 -11.79 -2.80
N MET A 35 -36.93 -11.34 -2.66
CA MET A 35 -37.21 -9.92 -2.44
C MET A 35 -36.66 -9.43 -1.09
N LEU A 36 -36.88 -10.18 -0.01
CA LEU A 36 -36.40 -9.82 1.33
C LEU A 36 -34.88 -9.76 1.36
N ASP A 37 -34.22 -10.78 0.82
CA ASP A 37 -32.77 -10.86 0.72
C ASP A 37 -32.22 -9.71 -0.13
N PHE A 38 -32.86 -9.38 -1.25
CA PHE A 38 -32.46 -8.27 -2.09
C PHE A 38 -32.43 -6.96 -1.31
N PHE A 39 -33.49 -6.62 -0.58
CA PHE A 39 -33.52 -5.37 0.19
C PHE A 39 -32.57 -5.40 1.39
N PHE A 40 -32.43 -6.56 2.04
CA PHE A 40 -31.57 -6.72 3.21
C PHE A 40 -30.08 -6.60 2.84
N TYR A 41 -29.60 -7.41 1.90
CA TYR A 41 -28.18 -7.43 1.53
C TYR A 41 -27.72 -6.20 0.75
N ASN A 42 -28.62 -5.55 0.01
CA ASN A 42 -28.26 -4.34 -0.72
C ASN A 42 -28.52 -3.07 0.12
N GLU A 43 -29.03 -3.19 1.34
CA GLU A 43 -29.39 -2.07 2.23
C GLU A 43 -30.28 -1.00 1.54
N ILE A 44 -31.10 -1.42 0.58
CA ILE A 44 -31.99 -0.55 -0.18
C ILE A 44 -33.36 -0.54 0.47
N SER A 45 -33.89 0.65 0.73
CA SER A 45 -35.27 0.79 1.20
C SER A 45 -36.28 0.49 0.09
N PRO A 46 -37.29 -0.38 0.29
CA PRO A 46 -38.37 -0.61 -0.68
C PRO A 46 -39.22 0.64 -0.98
N ARG A 47 -39.05 1.70 -0.19
CA ARG A 47 -39.73 3.00 -0.36
C ARG A 47 -38.91 3.98 -1.20
N GLU A 48 -37.61 3.74 -1.32
CA GLU A 48 -36.75 4.56 -2.15
C GLU A 48 -37.02 4.23 -3.61
N LYS A 49 -37.34 5.28 -4.37
CA LYS A 49 -37.35 5.19 -5.83
C LYS A 49 -35.91 5.27 -6.28
N LEU A 50 -35.27 4.12 -6.43
CA LEU A 50 -34.08 4.05 -7.27
C LEU A 50 -34.53 4.50 -8.66
N GLY A 51 -34.12 5.71 -9.03
CA GLY A 51 -34.41 6.31 -10.33
C GLY A 51 -33.85 5.45 -11.47
N PRO A 52 -33.91 5.94 -12.72
CA PRO A 52 -33.77 5.11 -13.92
C PRO A 52 -32.49 4.27 -14.06
N THR A 53 -31.47 4.40 -13.21
CA THR A 53 -30.35 3.46 -13.26
C THR A 53 -29.46 3.53 -12.04
N ALA A 54 -29.25 2.41 -11.35
CA ALA A 54 -28.06 2.21 -10.52
C ALA A 54 -26.77 2.63 -11.27
N ARG A 55 -26.75 2.55 -12.61
CA ARG A 55 -25.67 3.09 -13.47
C ARG A 55 -25.44 4.60 -13.31
N THR A 56 -26.46 5.40 -13.02
CA THR A 56 -26.27 6.85 -12.76
C THR A 56 -25.58 7.10 -11.42
N LEU A 57 -25.85 6.25 -10.43
CA LEU A 57 -25.16 6.26 -9.15
C LEU A 57 -23.70 5.81 -9.32
N GLU A 58 -23.48 4.73 -10.08
CA GLU A 58 -22.15 4.24 -10.47
C GLU A 58 -21.33 5.32 -11.19
N GLY A 59 -21.93 6.02 -12.16
CA GLY A 59 -21.27 7.13 -12.86
C GLY A 59 -20.92 8.31 -11.95
N LYS A 60 -21.78 8.62 -10.96
CA LYS A 60 -21.45 9.64 -9.93
C LYS A 60 -20.34 9.19 -9.00
N LEU A 61 -20.34 7.91 -8.60
CA LEU A 61 -19.30 7.33 -7.75
C LEU A 61 -17.95 7.30 -8.46
N LEU A 62 -17.91 6.87 -9.73
CA LEU A 62 -16.71 6.85 -10.55
C LEU A 62 -16.09 8.25 -10.69
N LYS A 63 -16.92 9.28 -10.90
CA LYS A 63 -16.47 10.68 -10.91
C LYS A 63 -15.86 11.11 -9.57
N ARG A 64 -16.46 10.72 -8.45
CA ARG A 64 -15.92 11.01 -7.11
C ARG A 64 -14.59 10.31 -6.86
N ILE A 65 -14.46 9.04 -7.25
CA ILE A 65 -13.20 8.28 -7.14
C ILE A 65 -12.10 8.95 -7.97
N ASN A 66 -12.39 9.31 -9.22
CA ASN A 66 -11.41 10.00 -10.08
C ASN A 66 -10.96 11.35 -9.50
N ALA A 67 -11.88 12.10 -8.87
CA ALA A 67 -11.53 13.34 -8.19
C ALA A 67 -10.61 13.10 -6.97
N VAL A 68 -10.90 12.08 -6.15
CA VAL A 68 -10.03 11.70 -5.03
C VAL A 68 -8.64 11.28 -5.51
N ILE A 69 -8.57 10.47 -6.57
CA ILE A 69 -7.29 10.08 -7.19
C ILE A 69 -6.52 11.32 -7.66
N ALA A 70 -7.20 12.30 -8.27
CA ALA A 70 -6.57 13.53 -8.71
C ALA A 70 -5.99 14.34 -7.53
N ILE A 71 -6.74 14.45 -6.43
CA ILE A 71 -6.28 15.13 -5.20
C ILE A 71 -5.06 14.41 -4.61
N ILE A 72 -5.11 13.08 -4.49
CA ILE A 72 -3.97 12.30 -3.95
C ILE A 72 -2.72 12.50 -4.82
N ARG A 73 -2.86 12.42 -6.15
CA ARG A 73 -1.75 12.68 -7.08
C ARG A 73 -1.20 14.10 -6.98
N ASP A 74 -2.06 15.08 -6.73
CA ASP A 74 -1.64 16.48 -6.57
C ASP A 74 -0.82 16.66 -5.28
N VAL A 75 -1.28 16.09 -4.16
CA VAL A 75 -0.55 16.06 -2.89
C VAL A 75 0.80 15.33 -3.03
N GLU A 76 0.84 14.22 -3.76
CA GLU A 76 2.08 13.51 -4.06
C GLU A 76 3.07 14.38 -4.84
N LYS A 77 2.61 15.12 -5.85
CA LYS A 77 3.48 15.96 -6.69
C LYS A 77 3.94 17.23 -6.00
N THR A 78 3.08 17.89 -5.23
CA THR A 78 3.33 19.22 -4.69
C THR A 78 4.04 19.21 -3.34
N GLN A 79 3.75 18.21 -2.50
CA GLN A 79 4.29 18.14 -1.12
C GLN A 79 5.21 16.94 -0.97
N THR A 80 4.67 15.74 -1.18
CA THR A 80 5.32 14.50 -0.72
C THR A 80 6.61 14.19 -1.48
N LYS A 81 6.61 14.28 -2.82
CA LYS A 81 7.80 13.99 -3.65
C LYS A 81 8.92 15.03 -3.46
N PRO A 82 8.66 16.35 -3.49
CA PRO A 82 9.70 17.33 -3.20
C PRO A 82 10.30 17.18 -1.80
N THR A 83 9.47 16.90 -0.78
CA THR A 83 9.97 16.67 0.57
C THR A 83 10.84 15.42 0.65
N ALA A 84 10.44 14.32 0.00
CA ALA A 84 11.24 13.11 -0.07
C ALA A 84 12.60 13.37 -0.77
N ALA A 85 12.60 14.07 -1.90
CA ALA A 85 13.82 14.43 -2.62
C ALA A 85 14.72 15.37 -1.79
N MET A 86 14.13 16.35 -1.09
CA MET A 86 14.88 17.24 -0.21
C MET A 86 15.53 16.48 0.95
N ILE A 87 14.81 15.54 1.57
CA ILE A 87 15.35 14.66 2.61
C ILE A 87 16.50 13.81 2.04
N GLU A 88 16.31 13.23 0.85
CA GLU A 88 17.34 12.46 0.17
C GLU A 88 18.60 13.29 -0.08
N LEU A 89 18.47 14.55 -0.52
CA LEU A 89 19.60 15.48 -0.69
C LEU A 89 20.33 15.79 0.63
N LEU A 90 19.63 15.83 1.77
CA LEU A 90 20.26 16.06 3.08
C LEU A 90 21.07 14.86 3.59
N PHE A 91 20.69 13.65 3.17
CA PHE A 91 21.32 12.40 3.58
C PHE A 91 22.23 11.79 2.49
N GLN A 92 22.31 12.40 1.31
CA GLN A 92 23.33 12.09 0.33
C GLN A 92 24.68 12.56 0.89
N GLU A 93 25.49 11.60 1.35
CA GLU A 93 26.90 11.85 1.64
C GLU A 93 27.56 12.42 0.38
N GLU A 94 28.10 13.64 0.46
CA GLU A 94 29.03 14.12 -0.55
C GLU A 94 30.20 13.12 -0.59
N GLU A 95 30.27 12.28 -1.62
CA GLU A 95 31.47 11.48 -1.84
C GLU A 95 32.68 12.43 -1.77
N PRO A 96 33.67 12.15 -0.91
CA PRO A 96 34.77 13.07 -0.71
C PRO A 96 35.47 13.25 -2.05
N LYS A 97 35.33 14.46 -2.64
CA LYS A 97 36.10 14.85 -3.82
C LYS A 97 37.56 14.56 -3.51
N LYS A 98 38.12 13.53 -4.14
CA LYS A 98 39.53 13.15 -4.00
C LYS A 98 40.38 14.35 -4.38
N LYS A 99 40.76 15.16 -3.39
CA LYS A 99 41.72 16.25 -3.58
C LYS A 99 43.03 15.59 -4.03
N PRO A 100 43.64 16.00 -5.15
CA PRO A 100 44.91 15.41 -5.57
C PRO A 100 45.94 15.68 -4.46
N LEU A 101 46.52 14.61 -3.88
CA LEU A 101 47.59 14.73 -2.90
C LEU A 101 48.80 15.37 -3.58
N ILE A 102 49.16 16.58 -3.17
CA ILE A 102 50.43 17.20 -3.55
C ILE A 102 51.49 16.66 -2.59
N LEU A 103 52.36 15.76 -3.09
CA LEU A 103 53.50 15.24 -2.34
C LEU A 103 54.74 16.06 -2.68
N GLU A 104 55.25 16.84 -1.72
CA GLU A 104 56.56 17.50 -1.84
C GLU A 104 57.69 16.47 -1.75
N LYS A 105 58.46 16.32 -2.84
CA LYS A 105 59.72 15.58 -2.83
C LYS A 105 60.80 16.43 -2.16
N ARG A 106 61.07 16.19 -0.87
CA ARG A 106 62.29 16.68 -0.20
C ARG A 106 63.49 15.87 -0.70
N LEU A 107 64.30 16.47 -1.57
CA LEU A 107 65.67 16.02 -1.85
C LEU A 107 66.55 16.40 -0.65
N VAL A 108 67.04 15.41 0.11
CA VAL A 108 68.19 15.59 1.00
C VAL A 108 69.21 14.51 0.67
N GLU A 109 70.12 14.86 -0.24
CA GLU A 109 71.44 14.25 -0.28
C GLU A 109 72.22 14.72 0.96
N LYS A 110 72.75 13.78 1.76
CA LYS A 110 74.16 13.78 2.21
C LYS A 110 74.50 12.57 3.10
N LYS A 111 75.45 11.77 2.56
CA LYS A 111 76.68 11.24 3.17
C LYS A 111 76.61 10.07 4.18
N LYS A 112 76.95 8.89 3.65
CA LYS A 112 78.07 7.97 3.97
C LYS A 112 78.78 8.02 5.33
N ASP A 113 79.12 6.79 5.76
CA ASP A 113 80.16 6.30 6.72
C ASP A 113 79.71 6.31 8.21
N THR A 114 79.78 5.25 9.04
CA THR A 114 80.66 4.07 9.13
C THR A 114 80.01 2.93 9.95
N GLN A 115 80.40 1.73 9.54
CA GLN A 115 80.31 0.34 10.05
C GLN A 115 80.64 -0.01 11.55
N LEU A 116 80.09 -1.15 12.02
CA LEU A 116 80.50 -2.09 13.12
C LEU A 116 80.05 -1.75 14.57
N ASN A 117 79.66 -2.65 15.49
CA ASN A 117 79.34 -4.09 15.57
C ASN A 117 78.87 -4.42 17.02
N ASP A 118 78.39 -5.66 17.23
CA ASP A 118 78.28 -6.45 18.49
C ASP A 118 77.03 -6.24 19.37
N GLU A 119 76.38 -7.23 19.98
CA GLU A 119 76.38 -8.71 19.97
C GLU A 119 75.22 -9.12 20.92
N GLY A 120 74.50 -10.21 20.65
CA GLY A 120 73.71 -11.01 21.61
C GLY A 120 72.52 -10.32 22.32
N THR A 121 71.47 -10.97 22.81
CA THR A 121 71.15 -12.38 23.04
C THR A 121 69.65 -12.43 23.38
N GLU A 122 68.99 -13.55 23.05
CA GLU A 122 67.82 -14.12 23.75
C GLU A 122 66.50 -13.32 23.85
N LYS A 123 65.48 -13.70 23.05
CA LYS A 123 64.40 -14.63 23.41
C LYS A 123 63.55 -14.20 24.61
N GLN A 124 62.31 -13.79 24.34
CA GLN A 124 61.09 -14.41 24.92
C GLN A 124 59.82 -13.81 24.31
N THR A 125 59.14 -14.59 23.46
CA THR A 125 57.68 -14.67 23.50
C THR A 125 57.30 -15.69 24.57
N PRO A 126 56.14 -15.54 25.23
CA PRO A 126 55.01 -16.39 24.82
C PRO A 126 53.74 -15.56 24.61
N ASN A 127 52.93 -15.83 23.58
CA ASN A 127 51.93 -16.92 23.53
C ASN A 127 50.83 -16.65 24.59
N LEU A 128 49.52 -16.53 24.30
CA LEU A 128 48.66 -17.37 23.49
C LEU A 128 47.37 -16.61 23.12
N ASN A 129 47.05 -16.71 21.85
CA ASN A 129 45.71 -16.71 21.24
C ASN A 129 44.84 -17.90 21.76
N PRO A 130 43.57 -18.11 21.34
CA PRO A 130 42.52 -17.20 20.89
C PRO A 130 41.11 -17.70 21.38
N PRO A 131 39.97 -17.69 20.65
CA PRO A 131 38.64 -17.62 21.26
C PRO A 131 37.93 -18.99 21.23
N SER A 132 36.73 -19.04 21.82
CA SER A 132 35.68 -19.97 21.44
C SER A 132 34.35 -19.25 21.51
#